data_AF-A0A952D762-F1
#
_entry.id   AF-A0A952D762-F1
#
_cell.length_a   1.000
_cell.length_b   1.000
_cell.length_c   1.000
_cell.angle_alpha   90.00
_cell.angle_beta   90.00
_cell.angle_gamma   90.00
#
_symmetry.space_group_name_H-M   'P 1'
#
loop_
_entity.id
_entity.type
_entity.pdbx_description
1 polymer ?
#
loop_
_entity_poly.entity_id
_entity_poly.type
_entity_poly.pdbx_seq_one_letter_code
_entity_poly.pdbx_strand_id
1 'polypeptide(L)'
;MPGRLIVFEGVEGAGKTTQLERLALRLGRHGAQVRTLREPGGTPVGDEIRALLLRPGAQIPPRTEALLFMASRAALVDEQVRPALARGEIVLLDRFFLSTYAYQVGGRGLPEDAVRDANAFATGGLVPDVTVLLTLPVV
;
A
#
# COMPACT_ATOMS: atom_id res chain seq x y z
N MET A 1 -13.85 18.77 -5.17
CA MET A 1 -14.01 17.43 -5.79
C MET A 1 -13.54 16.40 -4.78
N PRO A 2 -14.07 15.16 -4.78
CA PRO A 2 -13.55 14.10 -3.92
C PRO A 2 -12.07 13.82 -4.26
N GLY A 3 -11.28 13.45 -3.25
CA GLY A 3 -9.88 13.08 -3.46
C GLY A 3 -9.74 11.81 -4.31
N ARG A 4 -8.50 11.49 -4.70
CA ARG A 4 -8.19 10.31 -5.52
C ARG A 4 -7.10 9.48 -4.87
N LEU A 5 -7.30 8.17 -4.79
CA LEU A 5 -6.29 7.20 -4.39
C LEU A 5 -5.67 6.54 -5.63
N ILE A 6 -4.38 6.79 -5.83
CA ILE A 6 -3.58 6.20 -6.91
C ILE A 6 -2.48 5.35 -6.28
N VAL A 7 -2.51 4.05 -6.56
CA VAL A 7 -1.55 3.09 -6.00
C VAL A 7 -0.51 2.71 -7.05
N PHE A 8 0.74 2.59 -6.64
CA PHE A 8 1.84 2.06 -7.44
C PHE A 8 2.22 0.66 -6.94
N GLU A 9 2.14 -0.33 -7.82
CA GLU A 9 2.46 -1.73 -7.54
C GLU A 9 3.58 -2.22 -8.47
N GLY A 10 4.22 -3.32 -8.09
CA GLY A 10 5.32 -3.93 -8.85
C GLY A 10 6.37 -4.58 -7.96
N VAL A 11 7.26 -5.34 -8.59
CA VAL A 11 8.38 -6.03 -7.92
C VAL A 11 9.36 -5.04 -7.27
N GLU A 12 10.23 -5.54 -6.39
CA GLU A 12 11.33 -4.72 -5.87
C GLU A 12 12.23 -4.23 -7.02
N GLY A 13 12.72 -2.99 -6.92
CA GLY A 13 13.51 -2.37 -7.99
C GLY A 13 12.73 -1.94 -9.24
N ALA A 14 11.41 -2.14 -9.32
CA ALA A 14 10.61 -1.77 -10.50
C ALA A 14 10.51 -0.25 -10.78
N GLY A 15 11.00 0.61 -9.87
CA GLY A 15 10.96 2.06 -10.02
C GLY A 15 9.69 2.74 -9.50
N LYS A 16 8.89 2.06 -8.64
CA LYS A 16 7.65 2.58 -8.05
C LYS A 16 7.83 3.96 -7.41
N THR A 17 8.75 4.06 -6.46
CA THR A 17 9.05 5.31 -5.74
C THR A 17 9.44 6.44 -6.69
N THR A 18 10.28 6.16 -7.68
CA THR A 18 10.69 7.14 -8.70
C THR A 18 9.50 7.67 -9.51
N GLN A 19 8.60 6.78 -9.97
CA GLN A 19 7.43 7.22 -10.75
C GLN A 19 6.42 7.97 -9.87
N LEU A 20 6.24 7.53 -8.63
CA LEU A 20 5.38 8.18 -7.64
C LEU A 20 5.85 9.61 -7.38
N GLU A 21 7.13 9.83 -7.10
CA GLU A 21 7.71 11.16 -6.86
C GLU A 21 7.60 12.08 -8.08
N ARG A 22 7.84 11.53 -9.28
CA ARG A 22 7.68 12.28 -10.55
C ARG A 22 6.23 12.72 -10.77
N LEU A 23 5.28 11.84 -10.49
CA LEU A 23 3.86 12.16 -10.58
C LEU A 23 3.47 13.21 -9.54
N ALA A 24 3.95 13.07 -8.29
CA ALA A 24 3.69 14.03 -7.23
C ALA A 24 4.14 15.44 -7.61
N LEU A 25 5.38 15.56 -8.11
CA LEU A 25 5.93 16.83 -8.57
C LEU A 25 5.12 17.41 -9.74
N ARG A 26 4.76 16.58 -10.72
CA ARG A 26 3.98 17.02 -11.87
C ARG A 26 2.61 17.54 -11.45
N LEU A 27 1.89 16.80 -10.60
CA LEU A 27 0.57 17.19 -10.10
C LEU A 27 0.64 18.48 -9.26
N GLY A 28 1.64 18.59 -8.38
CA GLY A 28 1.86 19.80 -7.57
C GLY A 28 2.12 21.04 -8.42
N ARG A 29 2.89 20.91 -9.53
CA ARG A 29 3.08 22.00 -10.50
C ARG A 29 1.80 22.46 -11.20
N HIS A 30 0.75 21.64 -11.20
CA HIS A 30 -0.57 21.99 -11.73
C HIS A 30 -1.57 22.39 -10.64
N GLY A 31 -1.09 22.68 -9.42
CA GLY A 31 -1.90 23.19 -8.31
C GLY A 31 -2.66 22.13 -7.51
N ALA A 32 -2.43 20.84 -7.76
CA ALA A 32 -3.04 19.78 -6.97
C ALA A 32 -2.37 19.63 -5.60
N GLN A 33 -3.17 19.39 -4.56
CA GLN A 33 -2.66 18.95 -3.26
C GLN A 33 -2.39 17.45 -3.33
N VAL A 34 -1.13 17.07 -3.12
CA VAL A 34 -0.68 15.67 -3.24
C VAL A 34 -0.09 15.20 -1.92
N ARG A 35 -0.52 14.02 -1.48
CA ARG A 35 0.05 13.31 -0.35
C ARG A 35 0.68 12.02 -0.84
N THR A 36 1.95 11.81 -0.50
CA THR A 36 2.67 10.58 -0.80
C THR A 36 2.73 9.70 0.46
N LEU A 37 2.41 8.42 0.31
CA LEU A 37 2.40 7.43 1.39
C LEU A 37 3.03 6.12 0.89
N ARG A 38 3.30 5.18 1.81
CA ARG A 38 3.81 3.83 1.49
C ARG A 38 3.24 2.78 2.43
N GLU A 39 3.15 1.54 1.96
CA GLU A 39 2.90 0.37 2.81
C GLU A 39 4.05 -0.64 2.78
N PRO A 40 4.28 -1.37 3.88
CA PRO A 40 3.73 -1.13 5.23
C PRO A 40 4.39 0.12 5.83
N GLY A 41 3.74 0.80 6.78
CA GLY A 41 4.22 2.02 7.41
C GLY A 41 3.34 3.25 7.16
N GLY A 42 3.86 4.42 7.50
CA GLY A 42 3.17 5.71 7.30
C GLY A 42 2.27 6.16 8.45
N THR A 43 2.26 5.40 9.55
CA THR A 43 1.68 5.75 10.86
C THR A 43 2.60 5.24 11.96
N PRO A 44 2.51 5.75 13.21
CA PRO A 44 3.35 5.26 14.31
C PRO A 44 3.28 3.73 14.48
N VAL A 45 2.07 3.16 14.57
CA VAL A 45 1.89 1.71 14.67
C VAL A 45 2.29 0.99 13.38
N GLY A 46 2.01 1.57 12.22
CA GLY A 46 2.38 1.00 10.93
C GLY A 46 3.90 0.90 10.77
N ASP A 47 4.65 1.87 11.25
CA ASP A 47 6.12 1.92 11.19
C ASP A 47 6.76 0.92 12.17
N GLU A 48 6.18 0.70 13.35
CA GLU A 48 6.58 -0.39 14.26
C GLU A 48 6.35 -1.76 13.62
N ILE A 49 5.18 -1.97 13.02
CA ILE A 49 4.88 -3.21 12.29
C ILE A 49 5.84 -3.40 11.11
N ARG A 50 6.14 -2.33 10.36
CA ARG A 50 7.13 -2.38 9.29
C ARG A 50 8.51 -2.81 9.81
N ALA A 51 8.93 -2.28 10.96
CA ALA A 51 10.20 -2.66 11.56
C ALA A 51 10.26 -4.14 11.94
N LEU A 52 9.14 -4.72 12.37
CA LEU A 52 9.03 -6.17 12.63
C LEU A 52 9.08 -6.98 11.33
N LEU A 53 8.30 -6.60 10.32
CA LEU A 53 8.21 -7.28 9.03
C LEU A 53 9.54 -7.29 8.26
N LEU A 54 10.31 -6.20 8.37
CA LEU A 54 11.58 -6.02 7.64
C LEU A 54 12.81 -6.37 8.48
N ARG A 55 12.63 -6.92 9.68
CA ARG A 55 13.76 -7.30 10.55
C ARG A 55 14.56 -8.42 9.89
N PRO A 56 15.88 -8.24 9.67
CA PRO A 56 16.73 -9.28 9.12
C PRO A 56 16.67 -10.57 9.93
N GLY A 57 16.50 -11.71 9.25
CA GLY A 57 16.44 -13.03 9.89
C GLY A 57 15.14 -13.33 10.65
N ALA A 58 14.14 -12.44 10.63
CA ALA A 58 12.85 -12.73 11.22
C ALA A 58 12.13 -13.88 10.49
N GLN A 59 11.77 -14.91 11.25
CA GLN A 59 10.95 -16.02 10.75
C GLN A 59 9.50 -15.78 11.18
N ILE A 60 8.75 -15.08 10.33
CA ILE A 60 7.33 -14.79 10.58
C ILE A 60 6.50 -15.83 9.81
N PRO A 61 5.62 -16.60 10.48
CA PRO A 61 4.72 -17.51 9.78
C PRO A 61 3.84 -16.76 8.76
N PRO A 62 3.52 -17.36 7.60
CA PRO A 62 2.82 -16.67 6.51
C PRO A 62 1.51 -15.98 6.92
N ARG A 63 0.68 -16.62 7.77
CA ARG A 63 -0.56 -16.03 8.26
C ARG A 63 -0.31 -14.82 9.15
N THR A 64 0.69 -14.88 10.01
CA THR A 64 1.09 -13.76 10.88
C THR A 64 1.62 -12.60 10.04
N GLU A 65 2.46 -12.89 9.04
CA GLU A 65 2.98 -11.89 8.10
C GLU A 65 1.83 -11.15 7.39
N ALA A 66 0.85 -11.89 6.85
CA ALA A 66 -0.33 -11.33 6.21
C ALA A 66 -1.14 -10.40 7.14
N LEU A 67 -1.40 -10.85 8.37
CA LEU A 67 -2.17 -10.09 9.37
C LEU A 67 -1.43 -8.83 9.83
N LEU A 68 -0.10 -8.86 9.90
CA LEU A 68 0.71 -7.67 10.20
C LEU A 68 0.60 -6.64 9.06
N PHE A 69 0.68 -7.06 7.80
CA PHE A 69 0.40 -6.15 6.67
C PHE A 69 -1.00 -5.53 6.77
N MET A 70 -2.01 -6.33 7.13
CA MET A 70 -3.39 -5.88 7.30
C MET A 70 -3.53 -4.85 8.43
N ALA A 71 -2.88 -5.09 9.57
CA ALA A 71 -2.88 -4.17 10.71
C ALA A 71 -2.21 -2.83 10.36
N SER A 72 -1.07 -2.87 9.67
CA SER A 72 -0.39 -1.66 9.18
C SER A 72 -1.27 -0.87 8.20
N ARG A 73 -1.94 -1.57 7.28
CA ARG A 73 -2.86 -1.00 6.30
C ARG A 73 -4.08 -0.34 6.95
N ALA A 74 -4.71 -0.99 7.92
CA ALA A 74 -5.87 -0.44 8.61
C ALA A 74 -5.55 0.91 9.27
N ALA A 75 -4.42 0.97 9.98
CA ALA A 75 -3.95 2.22 10.58
C ALA A 75 -3.68 3.29 9.51
N LEU A 76 -2.99 2.95 8.42
CA LEU A 76 -2.71 3.90 7.34
C LEU A 76 -3.98 4.44 6.69
N VAL A 77 -4.95 3.56 6.44
CA VAL A 77 -6.23 3.94 5.82
C VAL A 77 -7.01 4.92 6.70
N ASP A 78 -7.12 4.62 7.99
CA ASP A 78 -7.94 5.42 8.92
C ASP A 78 -7.25 6.72 9.32
N GLU A 79 -5.94 6.71 9.56
CA GLU A 79 -5.22 7.88 10.06
C GLU A 79 -4.76 8.83 8.94
N GLN A 80 -4.47 8.31 7.75
CA GLN A 80 -3.85 9.10 6.68
C GLN A 80 -4.69 9.16 5.41
N VAL A 81 -5.08 8.00 4.85
CA VAL A 81 -5.67 7.95 3.51
C VAL A 81 -7.07 8.57 3.49
N ARG A 82 -7.99 8.08 4.32
CA ARG A 82 -9.38 8.59 4.35
C ARG A 82 -9.45 10.08 4.68
N PRO A 83 -8.72 10.60 5.69
CA PRO A 83 -8.71 12.03 5.97
C PRO A 83 -8.21 12.87 4.78
N ALA A 84 -7.17 12.42 4.07
CA ALA A 84 -6.65 13.11 2.89
C ALA A 84 -7.66 13.12 1.73
N LEU A 85 -8.28 11.97 1.44
CA LEU A 85 -9.30 11.87 0.40
C LEU A 85 -10.52 12.77 0.70
N ALA A 86 -10.93 12.85 1.97
CA ALA A 86 -12.03 13.71 2.42
C ALA A 86 -11.73 15.21 2.21
N ARG A 87 -10.47 15.62 2.28
CA ARG A 87 -10.02 16.99 1.97
C ARG A 87 -9.86 17.27 0.48
N GLY A 88 -10.07 16.28 -0.38
CA GLY A 88 -9.88 16.42 -1.83
C GLY A 88 -8.43 16.25 -2.30
N GLU A 89 -7.54 15.74 -1.45
CA GLU A 89 -6.14 15.48 -1.83
C GLU A 89 -6.04 14.31 -2.81
N ILE A 90 -5.02 14.33 -3.66
CA ILE A 90 -4.57 13.15 -4.41
C ILE A 90 -3.59 12.39 -3.51
N VAL A 91 -3.94 11.17 -3.13
CA VAL A 91 -3.10 10.24 -2.38
C VAL A 91 -2.37 9.34 -3.37
N LEU A 92 -1.05 9.46 -3.42
CA LEU A 92 -0.18 8.55 -4.15
C LEU A 92 0.45 7.57 -3.16
N LEU A 93 0.24 6.27 -3.37
CA LEU A 93 0.60 5.24 -2.40
C LEU A 93 1.52 4.18 -3.01
N ASP A 94 2.71 3.99 -2.44
CA ASP A 94 3.64 2.91 -2.81
C ASP A 94 3.21 1.60 -2.13
N ARG A 95 2.66 0.67 -2.91
CA ARG A 95 2.00 -0.60 -2.52
C ARG A 95 0.70 -0.44 -1.75
N PHE A 96 -0.22 -1.39 -1.97
CA PHE A 96 -1.47 -1.50 -1.20
C PHE A 96 -1.89 -2.98 -1.09
N PHE A 97 -3.19 -3.29 -1.15
CA PHE A 97 -3.66 -4.67 -0.98
C PHE A 97 -3.24 -5.64 -2.10
N LEU A 98 -2.92 -5.16 -3.32
CA LEU A 98 -2.50 -6.05 -4.42
C LEU A 98 -1.15 -6.72 -4.12
N SER A 99 -0.25 -6.03 -3.43
CA SER A 99 0.96 -6.65 -2.88
C SER A 99 0.61 -7.86 -1.99
N THR A 100 -0.46 -7.82 -1.20
CA THR A 100 -0.84 -8.96 -0.35
C THR A 100 -1.29 -10.18 -1.17
N TYR A 101 -2.00 -9.99 -2.29
CA TYR A 101 -2.32 -11.10 -3.19
C TYR A 101 -1.05 -11.67 -3.84
N ALA A 102 -0.17 -10.81 -4.36
CA ALA A 102 1.05 -11.28 -5.00
C ALA A 102 1.96 -12.08 -4.05
N TYR A 103 2.25 -11.52 -2.87
CA TYR A 103 3.22 -12.11 -1.94
C TYR A 103 2.60 -13.18 -1.04
N GLN A 104 1.42 -12.96 -0.47
CA GLN A 104 0.86 -13.91 0.51
C GLN A 104 0.00 -15.00 -0.14
N VAL A 105 -0.77 -14.71 -1.20
CA VAL A 105 -1.49 -15.76 -1.94
C VAL A 105 -0.53 -16.45 -2.91
N GLY A 106 0.02 -15.70 -3.88
CA GLY A 106 0.90 -16.26 -4.90
C GLY A 106 2.23 -16.79 -4.35
N GLY A 107 2.88 -16.02 -3.46
CA GLY A 107 4.21 -16.36 -2.94
C GLY A 107 4.22 -17.29 -1.71
N ARG A 108 3.17 -17.30 -0.89
CA ARG A 108 3.10 -18.10 0.35
C ARG A 108 1.96 -19.11 0.39
N GLY A 109 1.11 -19.18 -0.64
CA GLY A 109 0.04 -20.16 -0.75
C GLY A 109 -1.10 -19.98 0.25
N LEU A 110 -1.34 -18.77 0.75
CA LEU A 110 -2.51 -18.53 1.60
C LEU A 110 -3.81 -18.60 0.80
N PRO A 111 -4.94 -19.04 1.41
CA PRO A 111 -6.23 -19.06 0.74
C PRO A 111 -6.66 -17.66 0.31
N GLU A 112 -6.96 -17.48 -0.97
CA GLU A 112 -7.33 -16.17 -1.53
C GLU A 112 -8.55 -15.56 -0.85
N ASP A 113 -9.59 -16.36 -0.60
CA ASP A 113 -10.83 -15.89 0.04
C ASP A 113 -10.57 -15.27 1.41
N ALA A 114 -9.73 -15.92 2.22
CA ALA A 114 -9.37 -15.41 3.55
C ALA A 114 -8.57 -14.10 3.46
N VAL A 115 -7.66 -13.97 2.47
CA VAL A 115 -6.90 -12.74 2.24
C VAL A 115 -7.80 -11.62 1.71
N ARG A 116 -8.77 -11.95 0.86
CA ARG A 116 -9.74 -10.98 0.34
C ARG A 116 -10.62 -10.40 1.46
N ASP A 117 -11.19 -11.25 2.30
CA ASP A 117 -12.05 -10.82 3.40
C ASP A 117 -11.29 -9.98 4.42
N ALA A 118 -10.08 -10.40 4.77
CA ALA A 118 -9.23 -9.65 5.68
C ALA A 118 -8.82 -8.30 5.08
N ASN A 119 -8.52 -8.22 3.77
CA ASN A 119 -8.22 -6.96 3.10
C ASN A 119 -9.41 -6.01 3.07
N ALA A 120 -10.60 -6.53 2.80
CA ALA A 120 -11.83 -5.75 2.82
C ALA A 120 -12.09 -5.16 4.21
N PHE A 121 -11.84 -5.94 5.27
CA PHE A 121 -11.90 -5.47 6.65
C PHE A 121 -10.85 -4.41 6.94
N ALA A 122 -9.57 -4.68 6.63
CA ALA A 122 -8.47 -3.77 6.89
C ALA A 122 -8.61 -2.43 6.16
N THR A 123 -9.25 -2.41 4.99
CA THR A 123 -9.46 -1.18 4.21
C THR A 123 -10.80 -0.50 4.51
N GLY A 124 -11.70 -1.13 5.26
CA GLY A 124 -13.09 -0.70 5.36
C GLY A 124 -13.77 -0.57 4.00
N GLY A 125 -13.44 -1.46 3.06
CA GLY A 125 -13.92 -1.44 1.67
C GLY A 125 -13.30 -0.37 0.75
N LEU A 126 -12.25 0.34 1.18
CA LEU A 126 -11.58 1.33 0.33
C LEU A 126 -10.81 0.62 -0.81
N VAL A 127 -11.09 1.02 -2.05
CA VAL A 127 -10.38 0.57 -3.25
C VAL A 127 -9.70 1.75 -3.96
N PRO A 128 -8.53 1.55 -4.59
CA PRO A 128 -7.88 2.59 -5.38
C PRO A 128 -8.74 3.00 -6.58
N ASP A 129 -8.75 4.30 -6.90
CA ASP A 129 -9.33 4.79 -8.16
C ASP A 129 -8.49 4.31 -9.36
N VAL A 130 -7.17 4.26 -9.17
CA VAL A 130 -6.21 3.82 -10.18
C VAL A 130 -5.12 2.99 -9.50
N THR A 131 -4.76 1.87 -10.12
CA THR A 131 -3.53 1.15 -9.78
C THR A 131 -2.61 1.13 -10.98
N VAL A 132 -1.37 1.59 -10.80
CA VAL A 132 -0.30 1.57 -11.80
C VAL A 132 0.62 0.42 -11.46
N LEU A 133 0.57 -0.65 -12.27
CA LEU A 133 1.44 -1.81 -12.12
C LEU A 133 2.70 -1.63 -12.98
N LEU A 134 3.86 -1.54 -12.33
CA LEU A 134 5.16 -1.53 -12.98
C LEU A 134 5.67 -2.96 -13.13
N THR A 135 5.81 -3.39 -14.38
CA THR A 135 6.32 -4.72 -14.71
C THR A 135 7.72 -4.60 -15.30
N LEU A 136 8.60 -5.51 -14.89
CA LEU A 136 9.92 -5.71 -15.47
C LEU A 136 10.09 -7.21 -15.72
N PRO A 137 10.86 -7.61 -16.74
CA PRO A 137 11.30 -9.00 -16.85
C PRO A 137 12.00 -9.41 -15.55
N VAL A 138 11.53 -10.50 -14.93
CA VAL A 138 12.23 -11.11 -13.80
C VAL A 138 13.33 -11.98 -14.40
N VAL A 139 14.58 -11.64 -14.10
CA VAL A 139 15.77 -12.38 -14.55
C VAL A 139 16.11 -13.47 -13.56
#